data_AF-A0A349YHK5-F1
#
_entry.id   AF-A0A349YHK5-F1
#
_cell.length_a   1.000
_cell.length_b   1.000
_cell.length_c   1.000
_cell.angle_alpha   90.00
_cell.angle_beta   90.00
_cell.angle_gamma   90.00
#
_symmetry.space_group_name_H-M   'P 1'
#
loop_
_entity.id
_entity.type
_entity.pdbx_description
1 polymer ?
#
loop_
_entity_poly.entity_id
_entity_poly.type
_entity_poly.pdbx_seq_one_letter_code
_entity_poly.pdbx_strand_id
1 'polypeptide(L)'
;MEDMEQYHCYHLILIWRSNMVNKYRLASTSFERKEEDEKVERKKIYFLSVEGNLTEKQYFEGVSANRNELGIKGIVDVEVLKRASSDNNSAPKYVVELLEECVRLRELGVESFTEDIPKEFIEKYGMTFVKVFLKNPDKLTRKQRNCFITELQKIGYDIKYRKHIHTIQKGEDEFCVLIDKDRHTHSLNNLKEVMDYCREKGYQCYIANPCFEFWLLLHLSDVKTEYKEKMDEIKENRKISNNHTYVSREVSEKAHHGKGGINFKDNYLPYVRDAMERAKEFASDEESLIEQVGCNLWKLLEMMMQYNIDV
;
A
#
# COMPACT_ATOMS: atom_id res chain seq x y z
N MET A 1 -2.77 34.44 11.40
CA MET A 1 -3.61 33.24 11.60
C MET A 1 -3.10 32.11 10.71
N GLU A 2 -2.69 32.42 9.46
CA GLU A 2 -1.92 31.51 8.57
C GLU A 2 -0.54 31.07 9.15
N ASP A 3 0.17 31.94 9.89
CA ASP A 3 1.48 31.59 10.48
C ASP A 3 1.44 30.52 11.59
N MET A 4 0.29 30.30 12.25
CA MET A 4 0.17 29.28 13.31
C MET A 4 -0.12 27.87 12.75
N GLU A 5 -0.84 27.77 11.64
CA GLU A 5 -1.06 26.48 10.96
C GLU A 5 0.22 25.98 10.30
N GLN A 6 1.01 26.89 9.71
CA GLN A 6 2.31 26.56 9.13
C GLN A 6 3.34 26.10 10.18
N TYR A 7 3.33 26.68 11.37
CA TYR A 7 4.18 26.26 12.50
C TYR A 7 3.76 24.91 13.09
N HIS A 8 2.45 24.62 13.15
CA HIS A 8 1.94 23.34 13.62
C HIS A 8 2.32 22.20 12.67
N CYS A 9 2.20 22.45 11.36
CA CYS A 9 2.64 21.52 10.31
C CYS A 9 4.15 21.26 10.41
N TYR A 10 4.99 22.30 10.50
CA TYR A 10 6.45 22.17 10.66
C TYR A 10 6.87 21.40 11.92
N HIS A 11 6.18 21.62 13.05
CA HIS A 11 6.44 20.86 14.27
C HIS A 11 6.01 19.40 14.15
N LEU A 12 4.86 19.11 13.53
CA LEU A 12 4.42 17.75 13.27
C LEU A 12 5.40 17.01 12.36
N ILE A 13 5.97 17.66 11.33
CA ILE A 13 6.98 17.09 10.42
C ILE A 13 8.27 16.70 11.14
N LEU A 14 8.78 17.55 12.04
CA LEU A 14 9.98 17.28 12.83
C LEU A 14 9.74 16.23 13.91
N ILE A 15 8.55 16.24 14.52
CA ILE A 15 8.09 15.24 15.49
C ILE A 15 7.93 13.88 14.80
N TRP A 16 7.32 13.83 13.61
CA TRP A 16 7.10 12.59 12.87
C TRP A 16 8.38 11.93 12.37
N ARG A 17 9.30 12.70 11.77
CA ARG A 17 10.62 12.21 11.37
C ARG A 17 11.44 11.69 12.56
N SER A 18 11.28 12.30 13.73
CA SER A 18 12.00 11.91 14.95
C SER A 18 11.30 10.80 15.75
N ASN A 19 9.99 10.58 15.54
CA ASN A 19 9.14 9.63 16.27
C ASN A 19 8.61 8.49 15.41
N MET A 20 9.30 8.04 14.35
CA MET A 20 9.02 6.71 13.80
C MET A 20 9.20 5.67 14.91
N VAL A 21 8.09 5.28 15.55
CA VAL A 21 8.09 4.39 16.71
C VAL A 21 8.45 2.97 16.27
N ASN A 22 8.03 2.59 15.06
CA ASN A 22 8.18 1.24 14.52
C ASN A 22 9.12 1.22 13.33
N LYS A 23 10.41 1.10 13.62
CA LYS A 23 11.41 0.68 12.62
C LYS A 23 11.21 -0.81 12.39
N TYR A 24 11.21 -1.24 11.14
CA TYR A 24 11.16 -2.65 10.73
C TYR A 24 9.77 -3.29 10.61
N ARG A 25 8.89 -2.69 9.82
CA ARG A 25 7.54 -3.20 9.56
C ARG A 25 7.40 -3.90 8.21
N LEU A 26 8.33 -3.70 7.29
CA LEU A 26 8.25 -4.28 5.94
C LEU A 26 8.63 -5.77 5.89
N ALA A 27 7.79 -6.58 5.22
CA ALA A 27 7.96 -8.03 5.04
C ALA A 27 7.77 -8.51 3.58
N SER A 28 8.33 -9.69 3.24
CA SER A 28 8.29 -10.33 1.92
C SER A 28 7.41 -11.58 1.92
N THR A 29 6.73 -11.86 0.80
CA THR A 29 6.14 -13.18 0.50
C THR A 29 6.89 -13.90 -0.64
N SER A 30 8.12 -13.50 -0.95
CA SER A 30 8.88 -13.91 -2.15
C SER A 30 9.23 -15.40 -2.16
N PHE A 31 8.24 -16.22 -2.50
CA PHE A 31 8.36 -17.55 -3.08
C PHE A 31 7.31 -17.81 -4.17
N GLU A 32 6.70 -16.76 -4.72
CA GLU A 32 5.99 -16.88 -6.00
C GLU A 32 7.02 -16.72 -7.11
N ARG A 33 7.26 -17.81 -7.84
CA ARG A 33 8.16 -17.85 -9.00
C ARG A 33 7.55 -16.97 -10.08
N LYS A 34 8.30 -15.93 -10.49
CA LYS A 34 7.94 -15.09 -11.64
C LYS A 34 8.13 -15.89 -12.94
N GLU A 35 7.13 -15.87 -13.82
CA GLU A 35 7.21 -16.52 -15.14
C GLU A 35 8.22 -15.81 -16.06
N GLU A 36 8.66 -16.45 -17.14
CA GLU A 36 9.75 -15.93 -18.00
C GLU A 36 9.43 -14.59 -18.68
N ASP A 37 8.15 -14.27 -18.87
CA ASP A 37 7.67 -13.00 -19.44
C ASP A 37 7.78 -11.82 -18.44
N GLU A 38 8.04 -12.07 -17.15
CA GLU A 38 8.33 -11.06 -16.13
C GLU A 38 9.81 -10.61 -16.10
N LYS A 39 10.64 -11.10 -17.02
CA LYS A 39 12.03 -10.66 -17.21
C LYS A 39 12.15 -9.28 -17.86
N VAL A 40 11.03 -8.61 -18.14
CA VAL A 40 11.04 -7.21 -18.59
C VAL A 40 11.59 -6.33 -17.47
N GLU A 41 12.61 -5.55 -17.79
CA GLU A 41 13.22 -4.58 -16.88
C GLU A 41 12.17 -3.49 -16.55
N ARG A 42 11.67 -3.52 -15.31
CA ARG A 42 10.66 -2.56 -14.81
C ARG A 42 11.28 -1.16 -14.79
N LYS A 43 10.61 -0.18 -15.39
CA LYS A 43 11.07 1.22 -15.42
C LYS A 43 10.38 2.10 -14.40
N LYS A 44 9.13 1.77 -14.03
CA LYS A 44 8.31 2.53 -13.08
C LYS A 44 7.58 1.59 -12.14
N ILE A 45 7.66 1.86 -10.84
CA ILE A 45 6.95 1.08 -9.81
C ILE A 45 6.18 2.04 -8.91
N TYR A 46 4.91 1.76 -8.70
CA TYR A 46 4.05 2.41 -7.73
C TYR A 46 4.13 1.62 -6.41
N PHE A 47 4.87 2.10 -5.42
CA PHE A 47 4.91 1.52 -4.09
C PHE A 47 3.68 1.97 -3.31
N LEU A 48 2.75 1.06 -3.05
CA LEU A 48 1.46 1.37 -2.44
C LEU A 48 1.41 0.86 -1.01
N SER A 49 1.40 1.78 -0.05
CA SER A 49 1.12 1.48 1.36
C SER A 49 -0.39 1.51 1.58
N VAL A 50 -0.98 0.40 2.02
CA VAL A 50 -2.43 0.25 2.21
C VAL A 50 -2.80 0.18 3.69
N GLU A 51 -4.02 0.61 4.01
CA GLU A 51 -4.59 0.52 5.36
C GLU A 51 -4.96 -0.94 5.73
N GLY A 52 -5.74 -1.60 4.88
CA GLY A 52 -6.11 -3.02 5.03
C GLY A 52 -5.13 -3.97 4.34
N ASN A 53 -5.05 -5.20 4.84
CA ASN A 53 -3.96 -6.13 4.50
C ASN A 53 -4.30 -7.19 3.44
N LEU A 54 -5.58 -7.53 3.23
CA LEU A 54 -5.95 -8.69 2.38
C LEU A 54 -6.66 -8.28 1.09
N THR A 55 -7.77 -7.57 1.18
CA THR A 55 -8.64 -7.27 0.04
C THR A 55 -7.96 -6.31 -0.94
N GLU A 56 -7.43 -5.19 -0.44
CA GLU A 56 -6.70 -4.18 -1.20
C GLU A 56 -5.48 -4.81 -1.88
N LYS A 57 -4.73 -5.59 -1.10
CA LYS A 57 -3.56 -6.31 -1.59
C LYS A 57 -3.94 -7.25 -2.74
N GLN A 58 -4.94 -8.11 -2.56
CA GLN A 58 -5.41 -9.03 -3.61
C GLN A 58 -5.86 -8.28 -4.87
N TYR A 59 -6.50 -7.12 -4.71
CA TYR A 59 -6.92 -6.29 -5.83
C TYR A 59 -5.72 -5.77 -6.64
N PHE A 60 -4.74 -5.13 -5.99
CA PHE A 60 -3.58 -4.57 -6.69
C PHE A 60 -2.58 -5.63 -7.17
N GLU A 61 -2.43 -6.76 -6.45
CA GLU A 61 -1.72 -7.93 -6.97
C GLU A 61 -2.42 -8.47 -8.23
N GLY A 62 -3.76 -8.44 -8.28
CA GLY A 62 -4.55 -8.75 -9.48
C GLY A 62 -4.31 -7.78 -10.64
N VAL A 63 -4.28 -6.47 -10.37
CA VAL A 63 -3.93 -5.44 -11.37
C VAL A 63 -2.51 -5.67 -11.91
N SER A 64 -1.54 -5.91 -11.03
CA SER A 64 -0.14 -6.20 -11.37
C SER A 64 -0.01 -7.48 -12.22
N ALA A 65 -0.71 -8.56 -11.86
CA ALA A 65 -0.67 -9.81 -12.61
C ALA A 65 -1.31 -9.72 -14.01
N ASN A 66 -2.29 -8.81 -14.20
CA ASN A 66 -3.07 -8.71 -15.44
C ASN A 66 -2.82 -7.39 -16.21
N ARG A 67 -1.66 -6.75 -16.01
CA ARG A 67 -1.31 -5.46 -16.63
C ARG A 67 -1.50 -5.42 -18.14
N ASN A 68 -1.08 -6.48 -18.85
CA ASN A 68 -1.18 -6.56 -20.31
C ASN A 68 -2.64 -6.48 -20.77
N GLU A 69 -3.55 -7.19 -20.10
CA GLU A 69 -5.00 -7.17 -20.41
C GLU A 69 -5.61 -5.79 -20.11
N LEU A 70 -5.09 -5.08 -19.10
CA LEU A 70 -5.48 -3.73 -18.73
C LEU A 70 -4.90 -2.63 -19.63
N GLY A 71 -4.03 -2.98 -20.58
CA GLY A 71 -3.30 -2.00 -21.39
C GLY A 71 -2.24 -1.22 -20.61
N ILE A 72 -1.82 -1.72 -19.45
CA ILE A 72 -0.70 -1.20 -18.67
C ILE A 72 0.57 -1.83 -19.23
N LYS A 73 1.56 -1.01 -19.59
CA LYS A 73 2.83 -1.51 -20.13
C LYS A 73 3.53 -2.38 -19.08
N GLY A 74 4.10 -3.51 -19.49
CA GLY A 74 4.81 -4.43 -18.60
C GLY A 74 6.03 -3.84 -17.85
N ILE A 75 6.44 -2.62 -18.21
CA ILE A 75 7.48 -1.84 -17.52
C ILE A 75 6.97 -1.03 -16.32
N VAL A 76 5.64 -0.94 -16.14
CA VAL A 76 4.97 -0.29 -15.00
C VAL A 76 4.49 -1.37 -14.04
N ASP A 77 4.74 -1.25 -12.74
CA ASP A 77 4.26 -2.20 -11.73
C ASP A 77 3.65 -1.48 -10.52
N VAL A 78 2.87 -2.20 -9.70
CA VAL A 78 2.43 -1.79 -8.37
C VAL A 78 2.90 -2.80 -7.34
N GLU A 79 3.65 -2.34 -6.34
CA GLU A 79 4.13 -3.16 -5.21
C GLU A 79 3.38 -2.73 -3.95
N VAL A 80 2.49 -3.60 -3.46
CA VAL A 80 1.76 -3.35 -2.20
C VAL A 80 2.66 -3.66 -1.02
N LEU A 81 2.94 -2.65 -0.19
CA LEU A 81 3.80 -2.77 0.97
C LEU A 81 3.16 -3.67 2.02
N LYS A 82 3.90 -4.70 2.46
CA LYS A 82 3.42 -5.68 3.44
C LYS A 82 3.92 -5.32 4.83
N ARG A 83 3.00 -5.34 5.79
CA ARG A 83 3.30 -5.19 7.21
C ARG A 83 3.79 -6.50 7.81
N ALA A 84 4.60 -6.41 8.85
CA ALA A 84 5.01 -7.56 9.66
C ALA A 84 3.75 -8.18 10.30
N SER A 85 3.70 -9.51 10.38
CA SER A 85 2.51 -10.24 10.87
C SER A 85 2.10 -9.92 12.31
N SER A 86 2.95 -9.24 13.08
CA SER A 86 2.67 -8.80 14.46
C SER A 86 2.11 -7.37 14.55
N ASP A 87 1.90 -6.70 13.41
CA ASP A 87 1.52 -5.30 13.33
C ASP A 87 0.00 -5.13 13.07
N ASN A 88 -0.75 -4.81 14.12
CA ASN A 88 -2.21 -4.62 14.07
C ASN A 88 -2.62 -3.15 13.91
N ASN A 89 -1.70 -2.25 13.57
CA ASN A 89 -1.94 -0.82 13.55
C ASN A 89 -2.47 -0.33 12.19
N SER A 90 -3.78 -0.11 12.08
CA SER A 90 -4.44 0.34 10.84
C SER A 90 -4.66 1.86 10.74
N ALA A 91 -4.35 2.67 11.75
CA ALA A 91 -4.57 4.12 11.61
C ALA A 91 -3.76 4.73 10.44
N PRO A 92 -4.23 5.80 9.78
CA PRO A 92 -3.63 6.36 8.56
C PRO A 92 -2.16 6.72 8.76
N LYS A 93 -1.83 7.23 9.95
CA LYS A 93 -0.46 7.55 10.33
C LYS A 93 0.51 6.38 10.12
N TYR A 94 0.07 5.17 10.42
CA TYR A 94 0.89 3.99 10.33
C TYR A 94 1.09 3.52 8.89
N VAL A 95 0.16 3.88 8.00
CA VAL A 95 0.28 3.66 6.55
C VAL A 95 1.43 4.53 6.00
N VAL A 96 1.50 5.79 6.43
CA VAL A 96 2.59 6.72 6.06
C VAL A 96 3.93 6.25 6.61
N GLU A 97 4.01 5.84 7.89
CA GLU A 97 5.25 5.32 8.47
C GLU A 97 5.81 4.11 7.70
N LEU A 98 4.93 3.22 7.23
CA LEU A 98 5.33 2.08 6.41
C LEU A 98 5.89 2.51 5.05
N LEU A 99 5.28 3.54 4.44
CA LEU A 99 5.76 4.12 3.18
C LEU A 99 7.12 4.78 3.36
N GLU A 100 7.30 5.58 4.42
CA GLU A 100 8.58 6.22 4.77
C GLU A 100 9.69 5.20 4.98
N GLU A 101 9.40 4.06 5.63
CA GLU A 101 10.37 2.98 5.75
C GLU A 101 10.79 2.45 4.37
N CYS A 102 9.85 2.31 3.44
CA CYS A 102 10.13 1.86 2.08
C CYS A 102 10.94 2.89 1.29
N VAL A 103 10.55 4.17 1.34
CA VAL A 103 11.30 5.29 0.73
C VAL A 103 12.72 5.28 1.22
N ARG A 104 12.92 5.23 2.55
CA ARG A 104 14.24 5.15 3.18
C ARG A 104 15.05 3.97 2.65
N LEU A 105 14.45 2.77 2.55
CA LEU A 105 15.13 1.59 1.99
C LEU A 105 15.44 1.69 0.50
N ARG A 106 14.66 2.45 -0.28
CA ARG A 106 14.92 2.70 -1.71
C ARG A 106 16.01 3.76 -1.92
N GLU A 107 16.03 4.79 -1.09
CA GLU A 107 17.03 5.84 -1.12
C GLU A 107 18.39 5.32 -0.67
N LEU A 108 18.41 4.63 0.47
CA LEU A 108 19.60 3.96 0.99
C LEU A 108 20.12 2.96 -0.04
N GLY A 109 21.37 3.13 -0.44
CA GLY A 109 22.03 2.21 -1.37
C GLY A 109 22.34 0.87 -0.69
N VAL A 110 22.75 -0.11 -1.50
CA VAL A 110 23.18 -1.43 -1.01
C VAL A 110 24.31 -1.32 0.02
N GLU A 111 25.14 -0.28 -0.07
CA GLU A 111 26.29 -0.05 0.80
C GLU A 111 25.90 0.35 2.24
N SER A 112 24.75 1.01 2.43
CA SER A 112 24.23 1.41 3.75
C SER A 112 23.47 0.29 4.47
N PHE A 113 23.32 -0.89 3.86
CA PHE A 113 22.52 -1.98 4.46
C PHE A 113 23.08 -2.50 5.80
N THR A 114 24.39 -2.37 6.02
CA THR A 114 25.01 -2.64 7.33
C THR A 114 24.59 -1.65 8.41
N GLU A 115 24.35 -0.40 8.04
CA GLU A 115 23.97 0.69 8.97
C GLU A 115 22.50 0.57 9.40
N ASP A 116 21.70 -0.10 8.56
CA ASP A 116 20.29 -0.41 8.80
C ASP A 116 20.05 -1.57 9.76
N ILE A 117 21.06 -2.39 10.05
CA ILE A 117 20.90 -3.48 11.02
C ILE A 117 20.76 -2.88 12.43
N PRO A 118 19.76 -3.31 13.22
CA PRO A 118 19.57 -2.80 14.57
C PRO A 118 20.86 -2.90 15.40
N LYS A 119 21.22 -1.83 16.11
CA LYS A 119 22.47 -1.74 16.88
C LYS A 119 22.65 -2.89 17.87
N GLU A 120 21.58 -3.30 18.53
CA GLU A 120 21.55 -4.45 19.46
C GLU A 120 22.04 -5.75 18.80
N PHE A 121 21.76 -5.95 17.51
CA PHE A 121 22.24 -7.12 16.76
C PHE A 121 23.72 -6.99 16.41
N ILE A 122 24.19 -5.78 16.10
CA ILE A 122 25.62 -5.52 15.88
C ILE A 122 26.40 -5.76 17.17
N GLU A 123 25.88 -5.33 18.31
CA GLU A 123 26.46 -5.55 19.64
C GLU A 123 26.49 -7.03 20.01
N LYS A 124 25.38 -7.75 19.77
CA LYS A 124 25.25 -9.18 20.12
C LYS A 124 26.09 -10.10 19.24
N TYR A 125 26.10 -9.88 17.92
CA TYR A 125 26.72 -10.79 16.96
C TYR A 125 28.10 -10.32 16.46
N GLY A 126 28.40 -9.02 16.59
CA GLY A 126 29.61 -8.40 16.10
C GLY A 126 29.52 -7.99 14.62
N MET A 127 30.11 -6.84 14.30
CA MET A 127 30.14 -6.28 12.95
C MET A 127 30.73 -7.24 11.90
N THR A 128 31.74 -8.03 12.27
CA THR A 128 32.35 -9.02 11.37
C THR A 128 31.36 -10.09 10.95
N PHE A 129 30.57 -10.63 11.89
CA PHE A 129 29.54 -11.60 11.59
C PHE A 129 28.49 -11.03 10.64
N VAL A 130 27.99 -9.83 10.93
CA VAL A 130 26.97 -9.15 10.12
C VAL A 130 27.49 -8.93 8.69
N LYS A 131 28.72 -8.43 8.52
CA LYS A 131 29.34 -8.26 7.19
C LYS A 131 29.46 -9.57 6.42
N VAL A 132 29.85 -10.66 7.08
CA VAL A 132 29.92 -11.99 6.43
C VAL A 132 28.51 -12.47 6.06
N PHE A 133 27.53 -12.34 6.95
CA PHE A 133 26.14 -12.72 6.68
C PHE A 133 25.57 -11.98 5.46
N LEU A 134 25.87 -10.68 5.34
CA LEU A 134 25.37 -9.85 4.24
C LEU A 134 26.04 -10.17 2.91
N LYS A 135 27.38 -10.28 2.88
CA LYS A 135 28.17 -10.44 1.65
C LYS A 135 28.32 -11.88 1.18
N ASN A 136 28.52 -12.83 2.10
CA ASN A 136 28.77 -14.23 1.77
C ASN A 136 28.22 -15.13 2.90
N PRO A 137 26.89 -15.31 2.96
CA PRO A 137 26.25 -16.07 4.03
C PRO A 137 26.71 -17.54 4.10
N ASP A 138 27.21 -18.11 2.99
CA ASP A 138 27.64 -19.51 2.92
C ASP A 138 28.88 -19.81 3.77
N LYS A 139 29.66 -18.78 4.13
CA LYS A 139 30.76 -18.91 5.09
C LYS A 139 30.31 -19.14 6.54
N LEU A 140 29.03 -18.87 6.84
CA LEU A 140 28.45 -19.13 8.16
C LEU A 140 27.84 -20.53 8.19
N THR A 141 27.69 -21.11 9.37
CA THR A 141 26.93 -22.36 9.49
C THR A 141 25.43 -22.11 9.27
N ARG A 142 24.70 -23.12 8.77
CA ARG A 142 23.23 -23.04 8.61
C ARG A 142 22.53 -22.65 9.91
N LYS A 143 23.00 -23.17 11.05
CA LYS A 143 22.47 -22.86 12.39
C LYS A 143 22.63 -21.37 12.72
N GLN A 144 23.82 -20.81 12.50
CA GLN A 144 24.07 -19.39 12.73
C GLN A 144 23.19 -18.49 11.85
N ARG A 145 23.11 -18.80 10.54
CA ARG A 145 22.25 -18.05 9.61
C ARG A 145 20.79 -18.05 10.04
N ASN A 146 20.25 -19.24 10.32
CA ASN A 146 18.84 -19.38 10.67
C ASN A 146 18.54 -18.69 12.00
N CYS A 147 19.42 -18.79 13.00
CA CYS A 147 19.27 -18.10 14.28
C CYS A 147 19.17 -16.59 14.08
N PHE A 148 20.12 -16.01 13.32
CA PHE A 148 20.15 -14.57 13.05
C PHE A 148 18.90 -14.10 12.27
N ILE A 149 18.50 -14.83 11.22
CA ILE A 149 17.28 -14.52 10.44
C ILE A 149 16.05 -14.57 11.33
N THR A 150 15.90 -15.61 12.15
CA THR A 150 14.74 -15.75 13.04
C THR A 150 14.69 -14.62 14.08
N GLU A 151 15.82 -14.21 14.63
CA GLU A 151 15.84 -13.09 15.59
C GLU A 151 15.51 -11.75 14.93
N LEU A 152 16.01 -11.49 13.73
CA LEU A 152 15.61 -10.31 12.94
C LEU A 152 14.11 -10.33 12.64
N GLN A 153 13.56 -11.48 12.24
CA GLN A 153 12.12 -11.61 11.99
C GLN A 153 11.26 -11.34 13.22
N LYS A 154 11.72 -11.70 14.43
CA LYS A 154 10.98 -11.45 15.68
C LYS A 154 10.78 -9.96 15.97
N ILE A 155 11.65 -9.10 15.46
CA ILE A 155 11.53 -7.64 15.58
C ILE A 155 10.94 -7.00 14.31
N GLY A 156 10.36 -7.80 13.39
CA GLY A 156 9.82 -7.35 12.12
C GLY A 156 10.87 -7.04 11.03
N TYR A 157 12.16 -7.26 11.30
CA TYR A 157 13.22 -7.08 10.33
C TYR A 157 13.27 -8.23 9.31
N ASP A 158 12.50 -8.10 8.23
CA ASP A 158 12.62 -8.95 7.05
C ASP A 158 13.84 -8.59 6.18
N ILE A 159 14.93 -9.33 6.38
CA ILE A 159 16.16 -9.17 5.61
C ILE A 159 16.01 -9.60 4.15
N LYS A 160 15.07 -10.50 3.82
CA LYS A 160 14.87 -10.97 2.44
C LYS A 160 14.17 -9.89 1.63
N TYR A 161 13.12 -9.30 2.19
CA TYR A 161 12.40 -8.18 1.56
C TYR A 161 13.33 -7.00 1.30
N ARG A 162 14.11 -6.62 2.31
CA ARG A 162 15.04 -5.48 2.17
C ARG A 162 16.07 -5.74 1.08
N LYS A 163 16.65 -6.95 1.01
CA LYS A 163 17.53 -7.31 -0.11
C LYS A 163 16.80 -7.23 -1.45
N HIS A 164 15.56 -7.72 -1.54
CA HIS A 164 14.75 -7.68 -2.76
C HIS A 164 14.49 -6.24 -3.22
N ILE A 165 14.07 -5.34 -2.33
CA ILE A 165 13.86 -3.91 -2.65
C ILE A 165 15.10 -3.29 -3.30
N HIS A 166 16.30 -3.66 -2.87
CA HIS A 166 17.54 -3.14 -3.43
C HIS A 166 17.93 -3.77 -4.78
N THR A 167 17.39 -4.95 -5.11
CA THR A 167 17.59 -5.57 -6.44
C THR A 167 16.74 -4.93 -7.53
N ILE A 168 15.69 -4.21 -7.16
CA ILE A 168 14.85 -3.46 -8.08
C ILE A 168 15.65 -2.25 -8.58
N GLN A 169 15.78 -2.08 -9.89
CA GLN A 169 16.47 -0.94 -10.48
C GLN A 169 15.85 0.38 -10.00
N LYS A 170 16.67 1.40 -9.75
CA LYS A 170 16.14 2.74 -9.47
C LYS A 170 15.54 3.30 -10.74
N GLY A 171 14.27 3.71 -10.69
CA GLY A 171 13.51 4.25 -11.80
C GLY A 171 12.72 5.49 -11.40
N GLU A 172 11.69 5.80 -12.19
CA GLU A 172 10.72 6.86 -11.89
C GLU A 172 9.65 6.34 -10.91
N ASP A 173 10.10 5.81 -9.77
CA ASP A 173 9.22 5.21 -8.77
C ASP A 173 8.26 6.25 -8.19
N GLU A 174 7.03 5.84 -7.93
CA GLU A 174 6.01 6.65 -7.28
C GLU A 174 5.69 6.03 -5.92
N PHE A 175 5.57 6.87 -4.90
CA PHE A 175 5.26 6.45 -3.54
C PHE A 175 3.84 6.87 -3.21
N CYS A 176 3.04 5.90 -2.78
CA CYS A 176 1.60 6.06 -2.69
C CYS A 176 1.06 5.55 -1.34
N VAL A 177 0.07 6.25 -0.81
CA VAL A 177 -0.73 5.82 0.33
C VAL A 177 -2.16 5.55 -0.15
N LEU A 178 -2.76 4.46 0.30
CA LEU A 178 -4.19 4.20 0.19
C LEU A 178 -4.82 4.17 1.58
N ILE A 179 -5.74 5.09 1.81
CA ILE A 179 -6.51 5.24 3.03
C ILE A 179 -7.88 4.63 2.80
N ASP A 180 -8.21 3.63 3.61
CA ASP A 180 -9.54 3.02 3.64
C ASP A 180 -10.38 3.80 4.66
N LYS A 181 -11.17 4.76 4.17
CA LYS A 181 -11.86 5.71 5.05
C LYS A 181 -13.10 5.07 5.66
N ASP A 182 -12.91 4.21 6.66
CA ASP A 182 -14.00 3.75 7.51
C ASP A 182 -14.46 4.92 8.42
N ARG A 183 -15.76 5.21 8.36
CA ARG A 183 -16.41 6.29 9.12
C ARG A 183 -16.21 6.15 10.64
N HIS A 184 -15.90 4.94 11.12
CA HIS A 184 -15.75 4.65 12.54
C HIS A 184 -14.33 4.81 13.08
N THR A 185 -13.31 4.89 12.23
CA THR A 185 -11.90 4.74 12.65
C THR A 185 -11.08 6.03 12.55
N HIS A 186 -11.46 6.96 11.67
CA HIS A 186 -10.63 8.12 11.36
C HIS A 186 -11.21 9.43 11.88
N SER A 187 -10.46 10.13 12.73
CA SER A 187 -10.75 11.54 13.02
C SER A 187 -10.36 12.42 11.83
N LEU A 188 -11.16 13.44 11.54
CA LEU A 188 -10.93 14.38 10.42
C LEU A 188 -9.53 15.01 10.46
N ASN A 189 -9.04 15.35 11.67
CA ASN A 189 -7.73 15.95 11.84
C ASN A 189 -6.59 14.99 11.43
N ASN A 190 -6.68 13.71 11.80
CA ASN A 190 -5.66 12.72 11.46
C ASN A 190 -5.59 12.47 9.94
N LEU A 191 -6.74 12.47 9.26
CA LEU A 191 -6.78 12.31 7.81
C LEU A 191 -6.15 13.51 7.09
N LYS A 192 -6.48 14.74 7.53
CA LYS A 192 -5.89 15.97 6.98
C LYS A 192 -4.38 16.03 7.19
N GLU A 193 -3.91 15.70 8.38
CA GLU A 193 -2.47 15.65 8.68
C GLU A 193 -1.73 14.70 7.75
N VAL A 194 -2.30 13.52 7.46
CA VAL A 194 -1.72 12.57 6.51
C VAL A 194 -1.73 13.12 5.08
N MET A 195 -2.82 13.75 4.64
CA MET A 195 -2.91 14.36 3.31
C MET A 195 -1.88 15.48 3.13
N ASP A 196 -1.78 16.39 4.09
CA ASP A 196 -0.82 17.49 4.07
C ASP A 196 0.62 16.96 4.04
N TYR A 197 0.90 15.93 4.84
CA TYR A 197 2.20 15.26 4.83
C TYR A 197 2.52 14.63 3.47
N CYS A 198 1.57 13.90 2.87
CA CYS A 198 1.75 13.31 1.54
C CYS A 198 2.04 14.40 0.50
N ARG A 199 1.29 15.51 0.52
CA ARG A 199 1.48 16.65 -0.38
C ARG A 199 2.86 17.29 -0.23
N GLU A 200 3.33 17.50 1.00
CA GLU A 200 4.65 18.07 1.27
C GLU A 200 5.80 17.15 0.81
N LYS A 201 5.64 15.83 0.92
CA LYS A 201 6.64 14.84 0.47
C LYS A 201 6.53 14.47 -1.00
N GLY A 202 5.48 14.90 -1.69
CA GLY A 202 5.19 14.50 -3.07
C GLY A 202 4.69 13.06 -3.20
N TYR A 203 4.13 12.47 -2.14
CA TYR A 203 3.48 11.17 -2.19
C TYR A 203 2.06 11.28 -2.75
N GLN A 204 1.65 10.30 -3.54
CA GLN A 204 0.27 10.23 -4.03
C GLN A 204 -0.65 9.69 -2.94
N CYS A 205 -1.73 10.41 -2.64
CA CYS A 205 -2.70 10.00 -1.62
C CYS A 205 -4.01 9.53 -2.28
N TYR A 206 -4.31 8.25 -2.10
CA TYR A 206 -5.57 7.65 -2.54
C TYR A 206 -6.49 7.39 -1.36
N ILE A 207 -7.77 7.67 -1.53
CA ILE A 207 -8.80 7.53 -0.50
C ILE A 207 -9.99 6.81 -1.12
N ALA A 208 -10.52 5.82 -0.40
CA ALA A 208 -11.83 5.21 -0.67
C ALA A 208 -12.77 5.53 0.50
N ASN A 209 -13.89 6.21 0.22
CA ASN A 209 -14.89 6.61 1.21
C ASN A 209 -16.28 6.17 0.72
N PRO A 210 -17.03 5.35 1.46
CA PRO A 210 -16.94 5.03 2.89
C PRO A 210 -16.06 3.83 3.27
N CYS A 211 -15.52 3.12 2.30
CA CYS A 211 -14.55 2.05 2.48
C CYS A 211 -14.01 1.58 1.12
N PHE A 212 -13.03 0.70 1.11
CA PHE A 212 -12.47 0.11 -0.11
C PHE A 212 -13.49 -0.76 -0.86
N GLU A 213 -14.43 -1.43 -0.18
CA GLU A 213 -15.51 -2.17 -0.86
C GLU A 213 -16.39 -1.27 -1.74
N PHE A 214 -16.43 0.05 -1.50
CA PHE A 214 -17.08 0.96 -2.43
C PHE A 214 -16.42 0.95 -3.81
N TRP A 215 -15.08 0.95 -3.86
CA TRP A 215 -14.34 0.80 -5.11
C TRP A 215 -14.62 -0.55 -5.80
N LEU A 216 -14.72 -1.63 -5.01
CA LEU A 216 -15.11 -2.94 -5.54
C LEU A 216 -16.54 -2.93 -6.11
N LEU A 217 -17.50 -2.30 -5.42
CA LEU A 217 -18.87 -2.20 -5.87
C LEU A 217 -18.99 -1.47 -7.21
N LEU A 218 -18.15 -0.45 -7.45
CA LEU A 218 -18.11 0.28 -8.72
C LEU A 218 -17.73 -0.59 -9.92
N HIS A 219 -17.05 -1.72 -9.73
CA HIS A 219 -16.83 -2.70 -10.81
C HIS A 219 -18.12 -3.47 -11.13
N LEU A 220 -18.86 -3.82 -10.08
CA LEU A 220 -19.98 -4.74 -10.14
C LEU A 220 -21.30 -4.05 -10.49
N SER A 221 -21.38 -2.73 -10.34
CA SER A 221 -22.64 -1.98 -10.45
C SER A 221 -22.44 -0.53 -10.83
N ASP A 222 -23.40 -0.01 -11.60
CA ASP A 222 -23.61 1.43 -11.73
C ASP A 222 -24.26 1.96 -10.45
N VAL A 223 -23.42 2.30 -9.48
CA VAL A 223 -23.86 2.76 -8.16
C VAL A 223 -24.71 4.03 -8.26
N LYS A 224 -24.41 4.91 -9.22
CA LYS A 224 -25.10 6.19 -9.39
C LYS A 224 -26.58 5.98 -9.70
N THR A 225 -26.87 4.99 -10.54
CA THR A 225 -28.23 4.66 -10.96
C THR A 225 -28.91 3.68 -10.01
N GLU A 226 -28.25 2.55 -9.71
CA GLU A 226 -28.85 1.43 -8.96
C GLU A 226 -29.08 1.76 -7.48
N TYR A 227 -28.22 2.60 -6.87
CA TYR A 227 -28.29 2.94 -5.45
C TYR A 227 -28.73 4.39 -5.21
N LYS A 228 -29.32 5.05 -6.21
CA LYS A 228 -29.75 6.46 -6.11
C LYS A 228 -30.60 6.74 -4.86
N GLU A 229 -31.54 5.86 -4.53
CA GLU A 229 -32.42 5.98 -3.37
C GLU A 229 -31.80 5.46 -2.06
N LYS A 230 -30.62 4.83 -2.15
CA LYS A 230 -29.90 4.19 -1.05
C LYS A 230 -28.53 4.83 -0.78
N MET A 231 -28.30 6.03 -1.32
CA MET A 231 -27.01 6.71 -1.17
C MET A 231 -26.66 7.03 0.27
N ASP A 232 -27.66 7.29 1.11
CA ASP A 232 -27.45 7.46 2.55
C ASP A 232 -26.97 6.16 3.20
N GLU A 233 -27.49 4.99 2.79
CA GLU A 233 -27.06 3.68 3.30
C GLU A 233 -25.60 3.38 2.92
N ILE A 234 -25.20 3.73 1.69
CA ILE A 234 -23.80 3.68 1.26
C ILE A 234 -22.98 4.63 2.12
N LYS A 235 -23.34 5.91 2.20
CA LYS A 235 -22.58 6.93 2.95
C LYS A 235 -22.40 6.56 4.41
N GLU A 236 -23.43 6.01 5.03
CA GLU A 236 -23.38 5.62 6.44
C GLU A 236 -22.62 4.30 6.67
N ASN A 237 -22.58 3.42 5.66
CA ASN A 237 -21.92 2.12 5.66
C ASN A 237 -22.10 1.32 6.95
N ARG A 238 -23.32 1.31 7.51
CA ARG A 238 -23.59 0.75 8.83
C ARG A 238 -23.23 -0.73 8.88
N LYS A 239 -22.75 -1.19 10.03
CA LYS A 239 -22.61 -2.62 10.32
C LYS A 239 -23.99 -3.27 10.38
N ILE A 240 -24.23 -4.27 9.53
CA ILE A 240 -25.52 -4.97 9.38
C ILE A 240 -25.46 -6.43 9.85
N SER A 241 -24.26 -6.99 10.01
CA SER A 241 -24.02 -8.29 10.63
C SER A 241 -22.64 -8.33 11.26
N ASN A 242 -22.28 -9.46 11.89
CA ASN A 242 -20.94 -9.64 12.44
C ASN A 242 -19.83 -9.55 11.38
N ASN A 243 -20.15 -9.92 10.14
CA ASN A 243 -19.19 -10.08 9.04
C ASN A 243 -19.32 -8.99 7.97
N HIS A 244 -20.39 -8.19 8.00
CA HIS A 244 -20.69 -7.24 6.92
C HIS A 244 -21.16 -5.89 7.43
N THR A 245 -20.58 -4.85 6.83
CA THR A 245 -21.18 -3.53 6.63
C THR A 245 -22.16 -3.56 5.45
N TYR A 246 -22.92 -2.48 5.28
CA TYR A 246 -23.83 -2.35 4.15
C TYR A 246 -23.10 -2.56 2.81
N VAL A 247 -22.05 -1.77 2.53
CA VAL A 247 -21.34 -1.82 1.24
C VAL A 247 -20.67 -3.17 1.01
N SER A 248 -20.04 -3.74 2.05
CA SER A 248 -19.40 -5.07 1.93
C SER A 248 -20.41 -6.20 1.68
N ARG A 249 -21.65 -6.10 2.16
CA ARG A 249 -22.71 -7.06 1.79
C ARG A 249 -23.11 -6.91 0.33
N GLU A 250 -23.33 -5.69 -0.15
CA GLU A 250 -23.70 -5.47 -1.56
C GLU A 250 -22.63 -6.03 -2.51
N VAL A 251 -21.35 -5.86 -2.18
CA VAL A 251 -20.25 -6.51 -2.91
C VAL A 251 -20.31 -8.04 -2.80
N SER A 252 -20.50 -8.58 -1.60
CA SER A 252 -20.58 -10.04 -1.37
C SER A 252 -21.72 -10.70 -2.15
N GLU A 253 -22.89 -10.05 -2.20
CA GLU A 253 -24.07 -10.53 -2.92
C GLU A 253 -23.88 -10.54 -4.44
N LYS A 254 -23.04 -9.64 -4.98
CA LYS A 254 -22.79 -9.53 -6.43
C LYS A 254 -21.59 -10.35 -6.90
N ALA A 255 -20.51 -10.36 -6.14
CA ALA A 255 -19.25 -11.00 -6.53
C ALA A 255 -19.07 -12.43 -5.99
N HIS A 256 -19.93 -12.85 -5.04
CA HIS A 256 -19.91 -14.20 -4.45
C HIS A 256 -18.51 -14.68 -4.05
N HIS A 257 -17.77 -13.85 -3.29
CA HIS A 257 -16.39 -14.17 -2.90
C HIS A 257 -16.34 -15.52 -2.18
N GLY A 258 -15.58 -16.45 -2.75
CA GLY A 258 -15.37 -17.78 -2.18
C GLY A 258 -14.21 -17.81 -1.18
N LYS A 259 -13.84 -19.01 -0.75
CA LYS A 259 -12.65 -19.24 0.10
C LYS A 259 -11.32 -18.85 -0.57
N GLY A 260 -11.32 -18.57 -1.88
CA GLY A 260 -10.16 -18.19 -2.68
C GLY A 260 -9.83 -16.69 -2.66
N GLY A 261 -10.61 -15.85 -1.96
CA GLY A 261 -10.46 -14.40 -1.96
C GLY A 261 -11.38 -13.72 -2.96
N ILE A 262 -10.99 -12.54 -3.45
CA ILE A 262 -11.86 -11.68 -4.27
C ILE A 262 -12.11 -12.21 -5.70
N ASN A 263 -11.32 -13.18 -6.19
CA ASN A 263 -11.34 -13.67 -7.58
C ASN A 263 -11.22 -12.53 -8.61
N PHE A 264 -10.12 -11.77 -8.55
CA PHE A 264 -9.90 -10.56 -9.35
C PHE A 264 -10.22 -10.74 -10.85
N LYS A 265 -9.71 -11.83 -11.44
CA LYS A 265 -9.81 -12.10 -12.88
C LYS A 265 -11.25 -12.22 -13.38
N ASP A 266 -12.13 -12.84 -12.60
CA ASP A 266 -13.51 -13.10 -13.02
C ASP A 266 -14.42 -11.94 -12.63
N ASN A 267 -14.24 -11.40 -11.43
CA ASN A 267 -15.17 -10.45 -10.83
C ASN A 267 -14.85 -8.99 -11.16
N TYR A 268 -13.59 -8.65 -11.41
CA TYR A 268 -13.14 -7.25 -11.43
C TYR A 268 -12.38 -6.87 -12.70
N LEU A 269 -11.49 -7.73 -13.19
CA LEU A 269 -10.67 -7.46 -14.39
C LEU A 269 -11.50 -6.99 -15.61
N PRO A 270 -12.65 -7.61 -15.96
CA PRO A 270 -13.43 -7.19 -17.12
C PRO A 270 -14.03 -5.78 -16.97
N TYR A 271 -14.21 -5.31 -15.74
CA TYR A 271 -14.95 -4.10 -15.41
C TYR A 271 -14.05 -2.99 -14.85
N VAL A 272 -12.73 -3.11 -14.93
CA VAL A 272 -11.81 -2.09 -14.39
C VAL A 272 -12.06 -0.73 -15.04
N ARG A 273 -12.25 -0.66 -16.37
CA ARG A 273 -12.54 0.60 -17.06
C ARG A 273 -13.91 1.17 -16.66
N ASP A 274 -14.92 0.30 -16.51
CA ASP A 274 -16.24 0.73 -16.04
C ASP A 274 -16.16 1.31 -14.63
N ALA A 275 -15.42 0.66 -13.73
CA ALA A 275 -15.20 1.16 -12.37
C ALA A 275 -14.50 2.52 -12.36
N MET A 276 -13.51 2.71 -13.24
CA MET A 276 -12.82 4.00 -13.39
C MET A 276 -13.79 5.10 -13.82
N GLU A 277 -14.62 4.86 -14.82
CA GLU A 277 -15.60 5.86 -15.30
C GLU A 277 -16.69 6.12 -14.26
N ARG A 278 -17.24 5.08 -13.64
CA ARG A 278 -18.25 5.22 -12.57
C ARG A 278 -17.69 5.98 -11.36
N ALA A 279 -16.41 5.78 -11.01
CA ALA A 279 -15.79 6.50 -9.91
C ALA A 279 -15.68 8.01 -10.18
N LYS A 280 -15.52 8.43 -11.44
CA LYS A 280 -15.48 9.85 -11.83
C LYS A 280 -16.82 10.58 -11.57
N GLU A 281 -17.92 9.85 -11.36
CA GLU A 281 -19.24 10.41 -11.05
C GLU A 281 -19.46 10.72 -9.55
N PHE A 282 -18.45 10.44 -8.73
CA PHE A 282 -18.42 10.66 -7.28
C PHE A 282 -17.27 11.59 -6.89
N ALA A 283 -17.15 11.89 -5.60
CA ALA A 283 -16.02 12.68 -5.07
C ALA A 283 -14.68 12.04 -5.45
N SER A 284 -13.70 12.87 -5.84
CA SER A 284 -12.40 12.38 -6.33
C SER A 284 -11.21 13.30 -5.98
N ASP A 285 -11.45 14.50 -5.47
CA ASP A 285 -10.43 15.29 -4.79
C ASP A 285 -10.34 14.91 -3.31
N GLU A 286 -9.15 15.02 -2.75
CA GLU A 286 -8.88 14.52 -1.39
C GLU A 286 -9.73 15.24 -0.34
N GLU A 287 -10.02 16.54 -0.52
CA GLU A 287 -10.79 17.35 0.42
C GLU A 287 -12.27 16.94 0.44
N SER A 288 -12.89 16.74 -0.73
CA SER A 288 -14.29 16.30 -0.81
C SER A 288 -14.47 14.87 -0.33
N LEU A 289 -13.48 13.99 -0.54
CA LEU A 289 -13.47 12.60 -0.08
C LEU A 289 -13.50 12.46 1.44
N ILE A 290 -13.22 13.52 2.19
CA ILE A 290 -13.37 13.55 3.64
C ILE A 290 -14.85 13.40 4.05
N GLU A 291 -15.79 13.97 3.29
CA GLU A 291 -17.22 14.03 3.70
C GLU A 291 -18.18 13.39 2.72
N GLN A 292 -17.74 13.22 1.47
CA GLN A 292 -18.57 12.76 0.36
C GLN A 292 -18.16 11.36 -0.08
N VAL A 293 -19.15 10.54 -0.44
CA VAL A 293 -18.92 9.20 -1.00
C VAL A 293 -18.16 9.34 -2.31
N GLY A 294 -17.11 8.55 -2.48
CA GLY A 294 -16.26 8.58 -3.66
C GLY A 294 -14.94 7.86 -3.46
N CYS A 295 -14.13 7.86 -4.51
CA CYS A 295 -12.74 7.48 -4.43
C CYS A 295 -11.94 8.10 -5.57
N ASN A 296 -10.62 8.16 -5.41
CA ASN A 296 -9.69 8.66 -6.42
C ASN A 296 -8.74 7.57 -6.96
N LEU A 297 -9.02 6.30 -6.66
CA LEU A 297 -8.22 5.14 -7.08
C LEU A 297 -8.09 4.98 -8.59
N TRP A 298 -9.08 5.45 -9.35
CA TRP A 298 -9.03 5.48 -10.80
C TRP A 298 -7.85 6.31 -11.32
N LYS A 299 -7.38 7.33 -10.59
CA LYS A 299 -6.22 8.14 -10.98
C LYS A 299 -4.93 7.31 -11.00
N LEU A 300 -4.76 6.38 -10.05
CA LEU A 300 -3.63 5.44 -10.04
C LEU A 300 -3.61 4.60 -11.32
N LEU A 301 -4.75 3.96 -11.62
CA LEU A 301 -4.87 3.09 -12.79
C LEU A 301 -4.70 3.87 -14.10
N GLU A 302 -5.27 5.07 -14.17
CA GLU A 302 -5.13 5.96 -15.33
C GLU A 302 -3.66 6.34 -15.56
N MET A 303 -2.93 6.75 -14.51
CA MET A 303 -1.50 7.03 -14.62
C MET A 303 -0.68 5.81 -15.06
N MET A 304 -0.99 4.63 -14.52
CA MET A 304 -0.33 3.38 -14.92
C MET A 304 -0.57 3.05 -16.39
N MET A 305 -1.80 3.26 -16.89
CA MET A 305 -2.17 3.02 -18.29
C MET A 305 -1.56 4.06 -19.24
N GLN A 306 -1.46 5.32 -18.81
CA GLN A 306 -0.97 6.44 -19.64
C GLN A 306 0.57 6.53 -19.72
N TYR A 307 1.30 5.78 -18.90
CA TYR A 307 2.75 5.86 -18.84
C TYR A 307 3.41 5.69 -20.23
N ASN A 308 4.15 6.72 -20.65
CA ASN A 308 4.81 6.82 -21.97
C ASN A 308 3.87 6.74 -23.18
N ILE A 309 2.59 7.12 -23.06
CA ILE A 309 1.74 7.38 -24.24
C ILE A 309 2.12 8.73 -24.89
N ASP A 310 2.71 9.65 -24.13
CA ASP A 310 3.12 10.99 -24.58
C ASP A 310 4.57 11.09 -25.12
N VAL A 311 5.14 10.01 -25.64
CA VAL A 311 6.50 10.00 -26.25
C VAL A 311 6.46 9.64 -27.72
#